data_AF-A0AAW1Y8F6-F1
#
_entry.id   AF-A0AAW1Y8F6-F1
#
_cell.length_a   1.000
_cell.length_b   1.000
_cell.length_c   1.000
_cell.angle_alpha   90.00
_cell.angle_beta   90.00
_cell.angle_gamma   90.00
#
_symmetry.space_group_name_H-M   'P 1'
#
loop_
_entity.id
_entity.type
_entity.pdbx_description
1 polymer ?
#
loop_
_entity_poly.entity_id
_entity_poly.type
_entity_poly.pdbx_seq_one_letter_code
_entity_poly.pdbx_strand_id
1 'polypeptide(L)'
;MPSLISQGKIHRLELENFKSYRGHQRSSSPGAITSSGSSEYRIDGKSVSWEAYNDKLKSLGILVKARNFLVFQGDVESIASKILRNSLDCLSRSQEKRTIVAERKQKKEQKEEAEKHIRLQNELKSLKREHFLWQLLNIEKDITKTTDELEAEKRSREQVIQELEDFQQEAKKKKNQQSKYSKEITQCEKKIAERSNKLDKSKPELLKLKEEMSRINSKIKKSKTELGRKEQERGRHKEEVKKLQKGIHDLTTKLEDLYEKGRDSGEKLQLDDAKLREYFKVKEDAGMKTAKLKDEKEVLDRQQHADLEVQKNLEENLQQLRSRERELDSQNEQMLTRQRKIIENAAKHRDEVKNLNNELHVMQEKHLSARQKYESLKLKIDEMEKELREVKADRYENERDSRLSQAVQTLKRLFQGVHGRMTDLCRPTQKKYNLAVTVAMGKFMDAVVVEDEHTGKECIKYLKEQRLPPQTFIPLQSVRVKQVMERLRNLGGGAKLVFDVVQYPFVMLLITES
;
A
#
# COMPACT_ATOMS: atom_id res chain seq x y z
N MET A 1 -107.21 -63.49 80.44
CA MET A 1 -108.64 -63.10 80.46
C MET A 1 -108.89 -62.12 79.31
N PRO A 2 -109.97 -62.25 78.52
CA PRO A 2 -110.81 -63.44 78.35
C PRO A 2 -111.10 -63.81 76.87
N SER A 3 -111.47 -65.09 76.66
CA SER A 3 -112.49 -65.62 75.72
C SER A 3 -112.44 -65.25 74.21
N LEU A 4 -112.68 -66.18 73.28
CA LEU A 4 -113.60 -67.34 73.30
C LEU A 4 -112.87 -68.60 72.79
N ILE A 5 -112.75 -69.67 73.58
CA ILE A 5 -113.72 -70.78 73.70
C ILE A 5 -114.00 -71.48 72.37
N SER A 6 -113.40 -72.66 72.20
CA SER A 6 -113.72 -73.65 71.16
C SER A 6 -115.06 -74.34 71.43
N GLN A 7 -115.77 -74.73 70.37
CA GLN A 7 -116.41 -76.06 70.29
C GLN A 7 -116.32 -76.60 68.86
N GLY A 8 -116.09 -77.90 68.70
CA GLY A 8 -115.87 -78.55 67.38
C GLY A 8 -114.62 -79.42 67.31
N LYS A 9 -114.46 -80.37 68.24
CA LYS A 9 -113.33 -81.32 68.23
C LYS A 9 -113.43 -82.30 67.06
N ILE A 10 -112.32 -82.43 66.31
CA ILE A 10 -111.92 -83.70 65.69
C ILE A 10 -110.63 -84.10 66.37
N HIS A 11 -110.58 -85.29 66.96
CA HIS A 11 -109.48 -85.66 67.88
C HIS A 11 -108.25 -86.26 67.18
N ARG A 12 -108.39 -86.76 65.95
CA ARG A 12 -107.27 -87.21 65.11
C ARG A 12 -107.70 -87.41 63.66
N LEU A 13 -106.90 -86.88 62.73
CA LEU A 13 -106.88 -87.30 61.33
C LEU A 13 -105.42 -87.59 61.00
N GLU A 14 -105.07 -88.87 60.90
CA GLU A 14 -103.71 -89.33 60.60
C GLU A 14 -103.64 -89.77 59.14
N LEU A 15 -102.60 -89.31 58.44
CA LEU A 15 -102.38 -89.58 57.03
C LEU A 15 -100.90 -89.86 56.83
N GLU A 16 -100.46 -91.04 57.29
CA GLU A 16 -99.08 -91.49 57.15
C GLU A 16 -98.80 -91.90 55.70
N ASN A 17 -97.92 -91.16 55.03
CA ASN A 17 -97.38 -91.55 53.73
C ASN A 17 -95.89 -91.17 53.67
N PHE A 18 -95.05 -92.07 54.19
CA PHE A 18 -93.59 -91.94 54.11
C PHE A 18 -93.06 -92.39 52.74
N LYS A 19 -92.58 -91.44 51.93
CA LYS A 19 -91.60 -91.70 50.86
C LYS A 19 -90.49 -90.64 50.85
N SER A 20 -89.37 -90.97 51.50
CA SER A 20 -88.14 -90.18 51.47
C SER A 20 -87.37 -90.45 50.17
N TYR A 21 -87.05 -89.40 49.42
CA TYR A 21 -85.94 -89.42 48.46
C TYR A 21 -84.67 -88.97 49.17
N ARG A 22 -83.70 -89.87 49.36
CA ARG A 22 -82.37 -89.54 49.89
C ARG A 22 -81.48 -88.98 48.78
N GLY A 23 -80.87 -87.82 49.03
CA GLY A 23 -79.61 -87.46 48.40
C GLY A 23 -78.43 -88.27 48.98
N HIS A 24 -77.31 -88.28 48.28
CA HIS A 24 -75.96 -88.54 48.81
C HIS A 24 -75.18 -87.23 48.64
N GLN A 25 -74.28 -86.79 49.53
CA GLN A 25 -73.32 -87.48 50.41
C GLN A 25 -73.54 -87.08 51.90
N ARG A 26 -73.63 -87.99 52.89
CA ARG A 26 -72.60 -88.82 53.57
C ARG A 26 -71.73 -88.13 54.64
N SER A 27 -72.14 -88.30 55.90
CA SER A 27 -71.34 -88.94 56.99
C SER A 27 -72.31 -89.69 57.95
N SER A 28 -71.82 -90.53 58.88
CA SER A 28 -72.49 -91.63 59.65
C SER A 28 -73.96 -91.43 60.13
N SER A 29 -74.81 -92.44 60.41
CA SER A 29 -74.62 -93.90 60.64
C SER A 29 -75.87 -94.76 60.21
N PRO A 30 -75.96 -96.10 60.43
CA PRO A 30 -77.00 -96.95 59.80
C PRO A 30 -78.07 -97.61 60.70
N GLY A 31 -79.20 -98.00 60.07
CA GLY A 31 -80.25 -98.92 60.55
C GLY A 31 -81.67 -98.33 60.43
N ALA A 32 -82.73 -99.01 59.96
CA ALA A 32 -82.89 -100.28 59.22
C ALA A 32 -84.16 -100.20 58.30
N ILE A 33 -84.47 -101.24 57.52
CA ILE A 33 -85.41 -101.23 56.38
C ILE A 33 -86.69 -102.03 56.67
N THR A 34 -87.86 -101.63 56.14
CA THR A 34 -88.91 -102.56 55.61
C THR A 34 -89.81 -101.87 54.57
N SER A 35 -90.59 -102.66 53.81
CA SER A 35 -91.11 -102.31 52.49
C SER A 35 -92.64 -102.40 52.32
N SER A 36 -93.12 -101.84 51.19
CA SER A 36 -94.51 -101.82 50.66
C SER A 36 -95.42 -100.72 51.23
N GLY A 37 -95.87 -99.82 50.35
CA GLY A 37 -96.72 -98.68 50.71
C GLY A 37 -98.13 -98.86 50.18
N SER A 38 -99.10 -98.93 51.09
CA SER A 38 -100.54 -98.83 50.84
C SER A 38 -101.10 -97.78 51.81
N SER A 39 -101.87 -96.82 51.31
CA SER A 39 -102.40 -95.72 52.13
C SER A 39 -103.73 -96.13 52.76
N GLU A 40 -103.79 -96.20 54.09
CA GLU A 40 -104.99 -96.54 54.83
C GLU A 40 -105.69 -95.27 55.35
N TYR A 41 -107.00 -95.14 55.11
CA TYR A 41 -107.79 -93.97 55.54
C TYR A 41 -108.62 -94.32 56.77
N ARG A 42 -108.54 -93.52 57.83
CA ARG A 42 -109.27 -93.76 59.09
C ARG A 42 -110.03 -92.50 59.54
N ILE A 43 -111.24 -92.70 60.06
CA ILE A 43 -112.01 -91.67 60.79
C ILE A 43 -112.33 -92.25 62.16
N ASP A 44 -112.00 -91.50 63.22
CA ASP A 44 -112.22 -91.89 64.64
C ASP A 44 -111.80 -93.34 64.97
N GLY A 45 -110.65 -93.76 64.41
CA GLY A 45 -110.05 -95.07 64.66
C GLY A 45 -110.62 -96.24 63.83
N LYS A 46 -111.60 -96.00 62.95
CA LYS A 46 -112.14 -97.04 62.04
C LYS A 46 -111.63 -96.81 60.61
N SER A 47 -111.18 -97.87 59.96
CA SER A 47 -110.76 -97.84 58.56
C SER A 47 -111.98 -97.69 57.65
N VAL A 48 -111.91 -96.70 56.75
CA VAL A 48 -113.01 -96.29 55.87
C VAL A 48 -112.56 -96.26 54.42
N SER A 49 -113.49 -96.41 53.47
CA SER A 49 -113.19 -96.22 52.06
C SER A 49 -112.84 -94.76 51.76
N TRP A 50 -112.05 -94.55 50.70
CA TRP A 50 -111.68 -93.21 50.21
C TRP A 50 -112.89 -92.31 49.94
N GLU A 51 -114.00 -92.88 49.46
CA GLU A 51 -115.24 -92.15 49.17
C GLU A 51 -115.90 -91.62 50.44
N ALA A 52 -116.06 -92.47 51.46
CA ALA A 52 -116.58 -92.05 52.76
C ALA A 52 -115.66 -91.03 53.46
N TYR A 53 -114.34 -91.17 53.31
CA TYR A 53 -113.38 -90.18 53.80
C TYR A 53 -113.53 -88.82 53.11
N ASN A 54 -113.64 -88.82 51.79
CA ASN A 54 -113.79 -87.63 50.97
C ASN A 54 -115.14 -86.92 51.22
N ASP A 55 -116.24 -87.67 51.41
CA ASP A 55 -117.55 -87.07 51.75
C ASP A 55 -117.56 -86.48 53.16
N LYS A 56 -116.84 -87.07 54.12
CA LYS A 56 -116.66 -86.43 55.43
C LYS A 56 -115.82 -85.14 55.32
N LEU A 57 -114.78 -85.11 54.50
CA LEU A 57 -114.01 -83.89 54.23
C LEU A 57 -114.85 -82.80 53.53
N LYS A 58 -115.70 -83.16 52.56
CA LYS A 58 -116.68 -82.23 51.97
C LYS A 58 -117.64 -81.67 53.03
N SER A 59 -118.12 -82.50 53.96
CA SER A 59 -119.03 -82.06 55.04
C SER A 59 -118.37 -81.06 56.01
N LEU A 60 -117.03 -81.00 56.03
CA LEU A 60 -116.22 -80.03 56.78
C LEU A 60 -115.76 -78.85 55.92
N GLY A 61 -116.30 -78.71 54.69
CA GLY A 61 -115.98 -77.62 53.76
C GLY A 61 -114.66 -77.77 52.99
N ILE A 62 -113.97 -78.93 53.09
CA ILE A 62 -112.65 -79.13 52.48
C ILE A 62 -112.79 -79.79 51.11
N LEU A 63 -112.63 -79.01 50.04
CA LEU A 63 -112.82 -79.45 48.66
C LEU A 63 -111.53 -80.03 48.03
N VAL A 64 -111.32 -81.34 48.19
CA VAL A 64 -110.08 -82.07 47.80
C VAL A 64 -109.74 -82.04 46.30
N LYS A 65 -110.60 -81.49 45.43
CA LYS A 65 -110.33 -81.34 43.98
C LYS A 65 -109.57 -80.07 43.59
N ALA A 66 -109.35 -79.12 44.49
CA ALA A 66 -108.52 -77.95 44.23
C ALA A 66 -107.02 -78.27 44.42
N ARG A 67 -106.29 -78.48 43.32
CA ARG A 67 -104.82 -78.49 43.35
C ARG A 67 -104.32 -77.08 43.71
N ASN A 68 -103.30 -77.00 44.58
CA ASN A 68 -102.50 -75.81 44.94
C ASN A 68 -102.94 -74.98 46.17
N PHE A 69 -103.18 -75.60 47.34
CA PHE A 69 -103.24 -74.88 48.63
C PHE A 69 -102.55 -75.61 49.80
N LEU A 70 -101.32 -76.10 49.57
CA LEU A 70 -100.41 -76.58 50.62
C LEU A 70 -99.00 -76.10 50.29
N VAL A 71 -98.45 -75.24 51.16
CA VAL A 71 -97.06 -74.76 51.11
C VAL A 71 -96.36 -75.33 52.33
N PHE A 72 -95.31 -76.13 52.13
CA PHE A 72 -94.59 -76.74 53.24
C PHE A 72 -93.57 -75.74 53.82
N GLN A 73 -93.40 -75.74 55.15
CA GLN A 73 -92.55 -74.76 55.84
C GLN A 73 -91.09 -74.76 55.33
N GLY A 74 -90.55 -75.93 55.00
CA GLY A 74 -89.21 -76.06 54.40
C GLY A 74 -89.09 -75.48 52.98
N ASP A 75 -90.19 -75.39 52.21
CA ASP A 75 -90.18 -74.73 50.91
C ASP A 75 -90.08 -73.21 51.08
N VAL A 76 -90.74 -72.64 52.10
CA VAL A 76 -90.66 -71.19 52.41
C VAL A 76 -89.23 -70.81 52.81
N GLU A 77 -88.57 -71.59 53.68
CA GLU A 77 -87.19 -71.35 54.09
C GLU A 77 -86.18 -71.57 52.95
N SER A 78 -86.41 -72.59 52.09
CA SER A 78 -85.63 -72.85 50.88
C SER A 78 -85.73 -71.70 49.86
N ILE A 79 -86.95 -71.18 49.64
CA ILE A 79 -87.21 -70.04 48.76
C ILE A 79 -86.61 -68.77 49.36
N ALA A 80 -86.81 -68.47 50.64
CA ALA A 80 -86.21 -67.31 51.31
C ALA A 80 -84.68 -67.36 51.25
N SER A 81 -84.07 -68.52 51.51
CA SER A 81 -82.61 -68.72 51.44
C SER A 81 -82.04 -68.68 50.02
N LYS A 82 -82.86 -68.96 48.99
CA LYS A 82 -82.51 -68.76 47.58
C LYS A 82 -82.67 -67.31 47.15
N ILE A 83 -83.72 -66.62 47.60
CA ILE A 83 -83.93 -65.18 47.35
C ILE A 83 -82.80 -64.37 48.00
N LEU A 84 -82.44 -64.67 49.25
CA LEU A 84 -81.31 -64.03 49.95
C LEU A 84 -79.98 -64.30 49.25
N ARG A 85 -79.68 -65.54 48.84
CA ARG A 85 -78.46 -65.84 48.07
C ARG A 85 -78.46 -65.15 46.71
N ASN A 86 -79.53 -65.23 45.93
CA ASN A 86 -79.64 -64.54 44.64
C ASN A 86 -79.55 -63.01 44.78
N SER A 87 -80.04 -62.44 45.88
CA SER A 87 -79.91 -61.01 46.20
C SER A 87 -78.47 -60.65 46.55
N LEU A 88 -77.80 -61.45 47.38
CA LEU A 88 -76.39 -61.28 47.73
C LEU A 88 -75.48 -61.42 46.50
N ASP A 89 -75.75 -62.42 45.65
CA ASP A 89 -75.06 -62.64 44.36
C ASP A 89 -75.35 -61.52 43.34
N CYS A 90 -76.52 -60.88 43.41
CA CYS A 90 -76.84 -59.71 42.60
C CYS A 90 -76.07 -58.47 43.10
N LEU A 91 -75.96 -58.30 44.42
CA LEU A 91 -75.19 -57.22 45.04
C LEU A 91 -73.68 -57.37 44.79
N SER A 92 -73.12 -58.57 44.95
CA SER A 92 -71.71 -58.85 44.63
C SER A 92 -71.42 -58.61 43.14
N ARG A 93 -72.24 -59.15 42.23
CA ARG A 93 -72.13 -58.87 40.79
C ARG A 93 -72.31 -57.39 40.43
N SER A 94 -73.11 -56.64 41.19
CA SER A 94 -73.26 -55.19 41.02
C SER A 94 -72.01 -54.44 41.47
N GLN A 95 -71.40 -54.86 42.58
CA GLN A 95 -70.17 -54.30 43.11
C GLN A 95 -68.95 -54.63 42.21
N GLU A 96 -68.84 -55.87 41.72
CA GLU A 96 -67.88 -56.29 40.70
C GLU A 96 -68.05 -55.51 39.39
N LYS A 97 -69.28 -55.32 38.91
CA LYS A 97 -69.53 -54.48 37.72
C LYS A 97 -69.10 -53.04 37.96
N ARG A 98 -69.29 -52.48 39.17
CA ARG A 98 -68.83 -51.13 39.53
C ARG A 98 -67.31 -51.04 39.55
N THR A 99 -66.59 -52.02 40.12
CA THR A 99 -65.12 -52.03 40.11
C THR A 99 -64.57 -52.21 38.70
N ILE A 100 -65.11 -53.13 37.90
CA ILE A 100 -64.72 -53.33 36.50
C ILE A 100 -64.97 -52.08 35.65
N VAL A 101 -66.07 -51.36 35.85
CA VAL A 101 -66.36 -50.09 35.15
C VAL A 101 -65.40 -48.98 35.61
N ALA A 102 -65.08 -48.89 36.90
CA ALA A 102 -64.10 -47.94 37.42
C ALA A 102 -62.69 -48.22 36.86
N GLU A 103 -62.23 -49.47 36.89
CA GLU A 103 -60.96 -49.90 36.28
C GLU A 103 -60.93 -49.62 34.77
N ARG A 104 -62.04 -49.88 34.05
CA ARG A 104 -62.13 -49.59 32.61
C ARG A 104 -62.06 -48.10 32.33
N LYS A 105 -62.65 -47.25 33.18
CA LYS A 105 -62.54 -45.79 33.10
C LYS A 105 -61.10 -45.34 33.36
N GLN A 106 -60.47 -45.82 34.43
CA GLN A 106 -59.08 -45.53 34.76
C GLN A 106 -58.10 -45.98 33.66
N LYS A 107 -58.26 -47.20 33.12
CA LYS A 107 -57.46 -47.70 31.98
C LYS A 107 -57.69 -46.90 30.70
N LYS A 108 -58.89 -46.33 30.48
CA LYS A 108 -59.18 -45.43 29.35
C LYS A 108 -58.52 -44.07 29.54
N GLU A 109 -58.59 -43.50 30.74
CA GLU A 109 -57.92 -42.24 31.10
C GLU A 109 -56.40 -42.38 30.97
N GLN A 110 -55.80 -43.43 31.53
CA GLN A 110 -54.38 -43.74 31.37
C GLN A 110 -53.97 -43.94 29.91
N LYS A 111 -54.82 -44.57 29.08
CA LYS A 111 -54.58 -44.71 27.64
C LYS A 111 -54.63 -43.35 26.93
N GLU A 112 -55.61 -42.51 27.24
CA GLU A 112 -55.73 -41.16 26.65
C GLU A 112 -54.57 -40.25 27.08
N GLU A 113 -54.09 -40.36 28.31
CA GLU A 113 -52.90 -39.67 28.80
C GLU A 113 -51.62 -40.16 28.11
N ALA A 114 -51.45 -41.48 27.96
CA ALA A 114 -50.32 -42.06 27.22
C ALA A 114 -50.34 -41.64 25.74
N GLU A 115 -51.51 -41.64 25.08
CA GLU A 115 -51.64 -41.15 23.71
C GLU A 115 -51.33 -39.65 23.59
N LYS A 116 -51.81 -38.81 24.51
CA LYS A 116 -51.47 -37.38 24.57
C LYS A 116 -49.96 -37.18 24.77
N HIS A 117 -49.34 -37.93 25.69
CA HIS A 117 -47.90 -37.89 25.92
C HIS A 117 -47.12 -38.28 24.66
N ILE A 118 -47.51 -39.35 23.96
CA ILE A 118 -46.87 -39.77 22.70
C ILE A 118 -47.02 -38.69 21.60
N ARG A 119 -48.19 -38.06 21.48
CA ARG A 119 -48.41 -36.95 20.52
C ARG A 119 -47.50 -35.76 20.83
N LEU A 120 -47.53 -35.25 22.07
CA LEU A 120 -46.67 -34.15 22.53
C LEU A 120 -45.18 -34.48 22.39
N GLN A 121 -44.77 -35.73 22.62
CA GLN A 121 -43.38 -36.16 22.46
C GLN A 121 -42.97 -36.21 20.97
N ASN A 122 -43.90 -36.48 20.05
CA ASN A 122 -43.66 -36.42 18.62
C ASN A 122 -43.64 -34.98 18.07
N GLU A 123 -44.53 -34.12 18.56
CA GLU A 123 -44.52 -32.67 18.28
C GLU A 123 -43.23 -32.01 18.79
N LEU A 124 -42.78 -32.38 20.00
CA LEU A 124 -41.50 -31.93 20.55
C LEU A 124 -40.30 -32.45 19.70
N LYS A 125 -40.41 -33.61 19.05
CA LYS A 125 -39.39 -34.11 18.10
C LYS A 125 -39.46 -33.41 16.74
N SER A 126 -40.62 -33.00 16.22
CA SER A 126 -40.67 -32.17 15.00
C SER A 126 -40.14 -30.77 15.29
N LEU A 127 -40.61 -30.12 16.35
CA LEU A 127 -40.19 -28.75 16.71
C LEU A 127 -38.68 -28.66 17.02
N LYS A 128 -38.09 -29.68 17.66
CA LYS A 128 -36.62 -29.77 17.80
C LYS A 128 -35.91 -29.90 16.46
N ARG A 129 -36.41 -30.72 15.53
CA ARG A 129 -35.82 -30.85 14.18
C ARG A 129 -35.90 -29.53 13.42
N GLU A 130 -37.03 -28.84 13.46
CA GLU A 130 -37.22 -27.52 12.86
C GLU A 130 -36.29 -26.46 13.47
N HIS A 131 -36.13 -26.46 14.79
CA HIS A 131 -35.19 -25.56 15.48
C HIS A 131 -33.74 -25.80 15.05
N PHE A 132 -33.30 -27.06 15.01
CA PHE A 132 -31.95 -27.39 14.51
C PHE A 132 -31.78 -27.05 13.03
N LEU A 133 -32.79 -27.28 12.19
CA LEU A 133 -32.77 -26.90 10.77
C LEU A 133 -32.65 -25.38 10.60
N TRP A 134 -33.38 -24.60 11.40
CA TRP A 134 -33.31 -23.14 11.42
C TRP A 134 -31.93 -22.64 11.89
N GLN A 135 -31.35 -23.26 12.93
CA GLN A 135 -30.00 -22.95 13.39
C GLN A 135 -28.96 -23.23 12.29
N LEU A 136 -29.05 -24.39 11.62
CA LEU A 136 -28.17 -24.74 10.50
C LEU A 136 -28.31 -23.75 9.33
N LEU A 137 -29.54 -23.39 8.95
CA LEU A 137 -29.79 -22.41 7.89
C LEU A 137 -29.22 -21.02 8.23
N ASN A 138 -29.26 -20.60 9.50
CA ASN A 138 -28.67 -19.32 9.89
C ASN A 138 -27.13 -19.38 9.86
N ILE A 139 -26.53 -20.48 10.35
CA ILE A 139 -25.08 -20.73 10.25
C ILE A 139 -24.64 -20.75 8.79
N GLU A 140 -25.39 -21.41 7.91
CA GLU A 140 -25.11 -21.46 6.47
C GLU A 140 -25.16 -20.06 5.82
N LYS A 141 -26.17 -19.24 6.17
CA LYS A 141 -26.25 -17.85 5.72
C LYS A 141 -25.08 -17.00 6.20
N ASP A 142 -24.64 -17.17 7.45
CA ASP A 142 -23.52 -16.42 8.00
C ASP A 142 -22.17 -16.91 7.42
N ILE A 143 -22.05 -18.19 7.08
CA ILE A 143 -20.94 -18.72 6.26
C ILE A 143 -20.96 -18.05 4.88
N THR A 144 -22.10 -18.00 4.17
CA THR A 144 -22.14 -17.38 2.82
C THR A 144 -21.76 -15.90 2.84
N LYS A 145 -22.23 -15.12 3.82
CA LYS A 145 -21.84 -13.71 3.97
C LYS A 145 -20.35 -13.55 4.21
N THR A 146 -19.79 -14.34 5.15
CA THR A 146 -18.37 -14.25 5.48
C THR A 146 -17.46 -14.76 4.36
N THR A 147 -17.93 -15.68 3.50
CA THR A 147 -17.22 -16.04 2.27
C THR A 147 -17.27 -14.93 1.23
N ASP A 148 -18.42 -14.28 1.05
CA ASP A 148 -18.57 -13.16 0.09
C ASP A 148 -17.72 -11.95 0.50
N GLU A 149 -17.72 -11.59 1.79
CA GLU A 149 -16.86 -10.55 2.38
C GLU A 149 -15.37 -10.89 2.21
N LEU A 150 -14.99 -12.15 2.46
CA LEU A 150 -13.61 -12.62 2.26
C LEU A 150 -13.18 -12.59 0.79
N GLU A 151 -14.09 -12.87 -0.16
CA GLU A 151 -13.80 -12.72 -1.59
C GLU A 151 -13.67 -11.25 -2.01
N ALA A 152 -14.52 -10.35 -1.50
CA ALA A 152 -14.41 -8.92 -1.76
C ALA A 152 -13.05 -8.36 -1.28
N GLU A 153 -12.63 -8.71 -0.06
CA GLU A 153 -11.32 -8.33 0.48
C GLU A 153 -10.14 -8.93 -0.29
N LYS A 154 -10.24 -10.18 -0.76
CA LYS A 154 -9.22 -10.79 -1.63
C LYS A 154 -9.05 -10.00 -2.94
N ARG A 155 -10.17 -9.63 -3.59
CA ARG A 155 -10.16 -8.84 -4.84
C ARG A 155 -9.58 -7.44 -4.62
N SER A 156 -9.95 -6.76 -3.53
CA SER A 156 -9.38 -5.46 -3.14
C SER A 156 -7.86 -5.56 -2.91
N ARG A 157 -7.41 -6.59 -2.18
CA ARG A 157 -5.97 -6.85 -1.95
C ARG A 157 -5.22 -7.14 -3.26
N GLU A 158 -5.81 -7.88 -4.19
CA GLU A 158 -5.21 -8.17 -5.50
C GLU A 158 -5.06 -6.91 -6.35
N GLN A 159 -6.05 -6.00 -6.34
CA GLN A 159 -5.94 -4.68 -6.97
C GLN A 159 -4.76 -3.86 -6.39
N VAL A 160 -4.66 -3.78 -5.06
CA VAL A 160 -3.55 -3.05 -4.39
C VAL A 160 -2.18 -3.70 -4.67
N ILE A 161 -2.10 -5.02 -4.80
CA ILE A 161 -0.86 -5.71 -5.22
C ILE A 161 -0.49 -5.31 -6.66
N GLN A 162 -1.45 -5.27 -7.57
CA GLN A 162 -1.23 -4.91 -8.97
C GLN A 162 -0.78 -3.45 -9.12
N GLU A 163 -1.41 -2.52 -8.39
CA GLU A 163 -0.97 -1.11 -8.30
C GLU A 163 0.47 -1.00 -7.76
N LEU A 164 0.82 -1.76 -6.72
CA LEU A 164 2.18 -1.79 -6.17
C LEU A 164 3.21 -2.33 -7.17
N GLU A 165 2.85 -3.30 -8.01
CA GLU A 165 3.73 -3.79 -9.09
C GLU A 165 3.92 -2.72 -10.19
N ASP A 166 2.86 -2.02 -10.58
CA ASP A 166 2.93 -0.94 -11.56
C ASP A 166 3.81 0.21 -11.06
N PHE A 167 3.64 0.67 -9.81
CA PHE A 167 4.50 1.67 -9.18
C PHE A 167 5.97 1.21 -9.10
N GLN A 168 6.24 -0.07 -8.81
CA GLN A 168 7.60 -0.61 -8.84
C GLN A 168 8.20 -0.62 -10.26
N GLN A 169 7.41 -0.95 -11.28
CA GLN A 169 7.85 -0.87 -12.67
C GLN A 169 8.13 0.58 -13.09
N GLU A 170 7.30 1.54 -12.70
CA GLU A 170 7.52 2.97 -12.92
C GLU A 170 8.80 3.44 -12.25
N ALA A 171 9.00 3.14 -10.96
CA ALA A 171 10.22 3.47 -10.23
C ALA A 171 11.47 2.90 -10.93
N LYS A 172 11.41 1.66 -11.42
CA LYS A 172 12.49 1.03 -12.20
C LYS A 172 12.74 1.75 -13.54
N LYS A 173 11.69 2.17 -14.26
CA LYS A 173 11.79 3.00 -15.48
C LYS A 173 12.45 4.35 -15.18
N LYS A 174 12.05 5.05 -14.12
CA LYS A 174 12.64 6.33 -13.69
C LYS A 174 14.11 6.17 -13.27
N LYS A 175 14.45 5.13 -12.50
CA LYS A 175 15.84 4.80 -12.11
C LYS A 175 16.74 4.52 -13.33
N ASN A 176 16.22 3.85 -14.34
CA ASN A 176 16.94 3.64 -15.60
C ASN A 176 17.16 4.95 -16.38
N GLN A 177 16.18 5.87 -16.38
CA GLN A 177 16.34 7.22 -16.95
C GLN A 177 17.39 8.05 -16.18
N GLN A 178 17.34 8.03 -14.85
CA GLN A 178 18.33 8.67 -13.97
C GLN A 178 19.76 8.18 -14.26
N SER A 179 19.94 6.88 -14.47
CA SER A 179 21.24 6.31 -14.86
C SER A 179 21.73 6.78 -16.24
N LYS A 180 20.83 6.95 -17.21
CA LYS A 180 21.18 7.52 -18.54
C LYS A 180 21.63 8.97 -18.40
N TYR A 181 20.84 9.83 -17.74
CA TYR A 181 21.20 11.23 -17.54
C TYR A 181 22.48 11.40 -16.73
N SER A 182 22.73 10.55 -15.72
CA SER A 182 24.00 10.55 -14.97
C SER A 182 25.20 10.28 -15.91
N LYS A 183 25.10 9.29 -16.81
CA LYS A 183 26.15 9.03 -17.82
C LYS A 183 26.34 10.18 -18.80
N GLU A 184 25.25 10.81 -19.24
CA GLU A 184 25.29 12.00 -20.10
C GLU A 184 25.98 13.18 -19.41
N ILE A 185 25.67 13.45 -18.14
CA ILE A 185 26.35 14.47 -17.31
C ILE A 185 27.85 14.19 -17.26
N THR A 186 28.28 12.97 -16.88
CA THR A 186 29.71 12.64 -16.81
C THR A 186 30.42 12.72 -18.17
N GLN A 187 29.73 12.46 -19.28
CA GLN A 187 30.30 12.72 -20.61
C GLN A 187 30.42 14.21 -20.93
N CYS A 188 29.46 15.02 -20.51
CA CYS A 188 29.51 16.48 -20.67
C CYS A 188 30.63 17.09 -19.82
N GLU A 189 30.78 16.67 -18.56
CA GLU A 189 31.87 17.08 -17.68
C GLU A 189 33.25 16.76 -18.27
N LYS A 190 33.45 15.56 -18.81
CA LYS A 190 34.69 15.19 -19.53
C LYS A 190 34.96 16.11 -20.72
N LYS A 191 33.95 16.37 -21.57
CA LYS A 191 34.09 17.28 -22.72
C LYS A 191 34.37 18.72 -22.29
N ILE A 192 33.77 19.19 -21.19
CA ILE A 192 34.03 20.52 -20.61
C ILE A 192 35.48 20.59 -20.11
N ALA A 193 35.97 19.57 -19.38
CA ALA A 193 37.35 19.51 -18.92
C ALA A 193 38.36 19.47 -20.08
N GLU A 194 38.09 18.68 -21.13
CA GLU A 194 38.90 18.67 -22.36
C GLU A 194 38.93 20.03 -23.08
N ARG A 195 37.79 20.72 -23.15
CA ARG A 195 37.70 22.06 -23.76
C ARG A 195 38.38 23.12 -22.91
N SER A 196 38.25 23.08 -21.58
CA SER A 196 38.99 23.97 -20.67
C SER A 196 40.49 23.77 -20.83
N ASN A 197 40.98 22.52 -20.78
CA ASN A 197 42.39 22.20 -20.96
C ASN A 197 42.94 22.66 -22.33
N LYS A 198 42.12 22.68 -23.39
CA LYS A 198 42.49 23.27 -24.68
C LYS A 198 42.54 24.80 -24.62
N LEU A 199 41.52 25.43 -24.03
CA LEU A 199 41.45 26.88 -23.82
C LEU A 199 42.66 27.39 -23.02
N ASP A 200 43.03 26.69 -21.95
CA ASP A 200 44.14 27.04 -21.06
C ASP A 200 45.51 26.86 -21.71
N LYS A 201 45.63 25.99 -22.72
CA LYS A 201 46.81 25.88 -23.60
C LYS A 201 46.88 26.99 -24.64
N SER A 202 45.75 27.38 -25.24
CA SER A 202 45.73 28.43 -26.28
C SER A 202 45.79 29.86 -25.73
N LYS A 203 45.36 30.11 -24.48
CA LYS A 203 45.51 31.41 -23.78
C LYS A 203 46.95 31.96 -23.83
N PRO A 204 48.02 31.24 -23.43
CA PRO A 204 49.38 31.74 -23.48
C PRO A 204 49.93 31.88 -24.91
N GLU A 205 49.50 31.06 -25.87
CA GLU A 205 49.86 31.22 -27.29
C GLU A 205 49.28 32.53 -27.85
N LEU A 206 48.02 32.82 -27.55
CA LEU A 206 47.35 34.05 -27.94
C LEU A 206 47.98 35.29 -27.30
N LEU A 207 48.46 35.19 -26.05
CA LEU A 207 49.25 36.25 -25.40
C LEU A 207 50.58 36.49 -26.14
N LYS A 208 51.35 35.43 -26.46
CA LYS A 208 52.60 35.53 -27.23
C LYS A 208 52.39 36.21 -28.59
N LEU A 209 51.40 35.74 -29.36
CA LEU A 209 51.03 36.33 -30.65
C LEU A 209 50.60 37.81 -30.53
N LYS A 210 49.93 38.19 -29.44
CA LYS A 210 49.52 39.58 -29.18
C LYS A 210 50.71 40.48 -28.82
N GLU A 211 51.68 39.97 -28.07
CA GLU A 211 52.96 40.66 -27.85
C GLU A 211 53.77 40.82 -29.14
N GLU A 212 53.88 39.76 -29.95
CA GLU A 212 54.58 39.80 -31.24
C GLU A 212 53.93 40.80 -32.20
N MET A 213 52.59 40.84 -32.29
CA MET A 213 51.88 41.88 -33.03
C MET A 213 52.20 43.28 -32.50
N SER A 214 52.27 43.49 -31.19
CA SER A 214 52.65 44.78 -30.60
C SER A 214 54.08 45.18 -30.99
N ARG A 215 55.05 44.26 -30.88
CA ARG A 215 56.44 44.46 -31.28
C ARG A 215 56.55 44.77 -32.77
N ILE A 216 55.87 44.01 -33.64
CA ILE A 216 55.86 44.22 -35.10
C ILE A 216 55.22 45.57 -35.45
N ASN A 217 54.06 45.92 -34.88
CA ASN A 217 53.43 47.23 -35.10
C ASN A 217 54.34 48.39 -34.65
N SER A 218 55.09 48.23 -33.55
CA SER A 218 56.06 49.24 -33.11
C SER A 218 57.22 49.42 -34.10
N LYS A 219 57.70 48.32 -34.72
CA LYS A 219 58.71 48.35 -35.79
C LYS A 219 58.17 49.01 -37.05
N ILE A 220 56.99 48.60 -37.52
CA ILE A 220 56.32 49.19 -38.69
C ILE A 220 56.14 50.70 -38.48
N LYS A 221 55.72 51.15 -37.29
CA LYS A 221 55.57 52.57 -36.98
C LYS A 221 56.91 53.33 -37.08
N LYS A 222 58.01 52.76 -36.56
CA LYS A 222 59.36 53.34 -36.68
C LYS A 222 59.83 53.42 -38.14
N SER A 223 59.80 52.30 -38.87
CA SER A 223 60.20 52.26 -40.28
C SER A 223 59.36 53.19 -41.15
N LYS A 224 58.05 53.35 -40.87
CA LYS A 224 57.19 54.31 -41.58
C LYS A 224 57.57 55.77 -41.28
N THR A 225 58.01 56.10 -40.07
CA THR A 225 58.54 57.45 -39.76
C THR A 225 59.92 57.71 -40.38
N GLU A 226 60.77 56.68 -40.51
CA GLU A 226 62.06 56.78 -41.21
C GLU A 226 61.88 56.92 -42.72
N LEU A 227 60.95 56.16 -43.33
CA LEU A 227 60.58 56.27 -44.74
C LEU A 227 60.13 57.71 -45.07
N GLY A 228 59.21 58.28 -44.27
CA GLY A 228 58.74 59.64 -44.48
C GLY A 228 59.85 60.70 -44.39
N ARG A 229 60.84 60.52 -43.51
CA ARG A 229 62.05 61.38 -43.48
C ARG A 229 62.88 61.24 -44.76
N LYS A 230 63.09 60.00 -45.23
CA LYS A 230 63.86 59.72 -46.46
C LYS A 230 63.14 60.23 -47.72
N GLU A 231 61.81 60.17 -47.76
CA GLU A 231 61.02 60.80 -48.83
C GLU A 231 61.15 62.33 -48.82
N GLN A 232 61.19 62.96 -47.63
CA GLN A 232 61.39 64.41 -47.49
C GLN A 232 62.83 64.86 -47.83
N GLU A 233 63.83 64.02 -47.58
CA GLU A 233 65.21 64.22 -48.07
C GLU A 233 65.29 64.05 -49.59
N ARG A 234 64.69 62.98 -50.15
CA ARG A 234 64.58 62.76 -51.61
C ARG A 234 63.87 63.92 -52.31
N GLY A 235 62.86 64.52 -51.68
CA GLY A 235 62.19 65.74 -52.15
C GLY A 235 63.15 66.93 -52.26
N ARG A 236 63.90 67.22 -51.19
CA ARG A 236 64.91 68.30 -51.18
C ARG A 236 65.99 68.09 -52.23
N HIS A 237 66.58 66.88 -52.31
CA HIS A 237 67.58 66.58 -53.34
C HIS A 237 67.02 66.68 -54.77
N LYS A 238 65.74 66.34 -55.00
CA LYS A 238 65.08 66.52 -56.30
C LYS A 238 64.94 68.01 -56.68
N GLU A 239 64.80 68.90 -55.71
CA GLU A 239 64.82 70.36 -55.94
C GLU A 239 66.23 70.89 -56.17
N GLU A 240 67.23 70.40 -55.43
CA GLU A 240 68.65 70.73 -55.64
C GLU A 240 69.14 70.30 -57.03
N VAL A 241 68.83 69.07 -57.45
CA VAL A 241 69.14 68.57 -58.80
C VAL A 241 68.48 69.44 -59.88
N LYS A 242 67.23 69.89 -59.68
CA LYS A 242 66.59 70.84 -60.61
C LYS A 242 67.31 72.19 -60.68
N LYS A 243 67.86 72.69 -59.56
CA LYS A 243 68.64 73.94 -59.53
C LYS A 243 69.98 73.76 -60.27
N LEU A 244 70.68 72.64 -60.01
CA LEU A 244 71.93 72.31 -60.68
C LEU A 244 71.74 72.11 -62.20
N GLN A 245 70.68 71.41 -62.62
CA GLN A 245 70.34 71.24 -64.04
C GLN A 245 70.09 72.58 -64.74
N LYS A 246 69.41 73.54 -64.08
CA LYS A 246 69.28 74.91 -64.60
C LYS A 246 70.62 75.62 -64.69
N GLY A 247 71.45 75.56 -63.64
CA GLY A 247 72.78 76.17 -63.64
C GLY A 247 73.71 75.62 -64.73
N ILE A 248 73.64 74.31 -65.01
CA ILE A 248 74.34 73.68 -66.13
C ILE A 248 73.81 74.22 -67.46
N HIS A 249 72.49 74.27 -67.66
CA HIS A 249 71.90 74.82 -68.89
C HIS A 249 72.31 76.29 -69.13
N ASP A 250 72.21 77.13 -68.10
CA ASP A 250 72.63 78.53 -68.14
C ASP A 250 74.14 78.71 -68.42
N LEU A 251 74.98 77.71 -68.08
CA LEU A 251 76.40 77.69 -68.41
C LEU A 251 76.64 77.17 -69.84
N THR A 252 75.90 76.16 -70.29
CA THR A 252 75.96 75.65 -71.67
C THR A 252 75.56 76.75 -72.67
N THR A 253 74.47 77.47 -72.42
CA THR A 253 74.06 78.59 -73.30
C THR A 253 75.11 79.70 -73.34
N LYS A 254 75.79 80.00 -72.22
CA LYS A 254 76.91 80.97 -72.20
C LYS A 254 78.14 80.46 -72.97
N LEU A 255 78.35 79.15 -73.02
CA LEU A 255 79.40 78.51 -73.81
C LEU A 255 79.07 78.58 -75.31
N GLU A 256 77.81 78.35 -75.68
CA GLU A 256 77.30 78.50 -77.05
C GLU A 256 77.41 79.97 -77.53
N ASP A 257 77.01 80.95 -76.70
CA ASP A 257 77.18 82.40 -76.93
C ASP A 257 78.65 82.84 -77.12
N LEU A 258 79.61 82.05 -76.62
CA LEU A 258 81.06 82.28 -76.78
C LEU A 258 81.59 81.59 -78.04
N TYR A 259 81.08 80.41 -78.38
CA TYR A 259 81.42 79.73 -79.64
C TYR A 259 80.88 80.47 -80.88
N GLU A 260 79.72 81.12 -80.80
CA GLU A 260 79.22 81.99 -81.88
C GLU A 260 80.11 83.23 -82.13
N LYS A 261 80.93 83.64 -81.16
CA LYS A 261 81.86 84.79 -81.28
C LYS A 261 83.26 84.42 -81.77
N GLY A 262 83.52 83.14 -82.07
CA GLY A 262 84.86 82.61 -82.36
C GLY A 262 85.15 82.27 -83.83
N ARG A 263 84.31 82.70 -84.78
CA ARG A 263 84.34 82.16 -86.16
C ARG A 263 84.54 83.22 -87.24
N ASP A 264 85.78 83.66 -87.41
CA ASP A 264 86.17 84.35 -88.65
C ASP A 264 87.65 84.15 -89.03
N SER A 265 87.93 84.16 -90.34
CA SER A 265 89.25 84.06 -91.01
C SER A 265 90.03 82.74 -90.96
N GLY A 266 90.26 82.12 -92.12
CA GLY A 266 91.21 81.00 -92.27
C GLY A 266 91.32 80.40 -93.68
N GLU A 267 91.75 81.18 -94.69
CA GLU A 267 91.90 80.67 -96.07
C GLU A 267 93.36 80.60 -96.58
N LYS A 268 93.76 79.40 -97.02
CA LYS A 268 94.77 78.97 -98.02
C LYS A 268 95.96 79.91 -98.40
N LEU A 269 97.19 79.34 -98.46
CA LEU A 269 97.84 78.84 -99.71
C LEU A 269 99.29 78.31 -99.50
N GLN A 270 99.86 77.75 -100.58
CA GLN A 270 101.06 76.89 -100.60
C GLN A 270 102.42 77.62 -100.40
N LEU A 271 103.45 76.79 -100.17
CA LEU A 271 104.81 77.13 -99.72
C LEU A 271 105.76 77.54 -100.84
N ASP A 272 106.70 78.42 -100.47
CA ASP A 272 107.99 78.68 -101.12
C ASP A 272 109.00 78.97 -99.99
N ASP A 273 110.31 78.75 -100.16
CA ASP A 273 111.23 78.50 -99.04
C ASP A 273 111.47 79.70 -98.11
N ALA A 274 111.23 80.93 -98.60
CA ALA A 274 111.17 82.12 -97.74
C ALA A 274 110.02 82.04 -96.72
N LYS A 275 108.86 81.52 -97.13
CA LYS A 275 107.72 81.25 -96.27
C LYS A 275 107.99 80.12 -95.28
N LEU A 276 109.04 79.31 -95.40
CA LEU A 276 109.35 78.31 -94.37
C LEU A 276 109.85 78.97 -93.08
N ARG A 277 110.69 80.01 -93.19
CA ARG A 277 111.15 80.82 -92.04
C ARG A 277 110.02 81.69 -91.48
N GLU A 278 109.19 82.24 -92.37
CA GLU A 278 107.99 82.97 -91.96
C GLU A 278 106.96 82.04 -91.31
N TYR A 279 106.79 80.81 -91.82
CA TYR A 279 105.98 79.76 -91.20
C TYR A 279 106.55 79.34 -89.84
N PHE A 280 107.86 79.19 -89.67
CA PHE A 280 108.43 78.91 -88.35
C PHE A 280 108.18 80.07 -87.37
N LYS A 281 108.37 81.33 -87.79
CA LYS A 281 107.99 82.50 -86.97
C LYS A 281 106.50 82.55 -86.65
N VAL A 282 105.63 82.35 -87.64
CA VAL A 282 104.16 82.36 -87.47
C VAL A 282 103.70 81.15 -86.66
N LYS A 283 104.38 80.00 -86.72
CA LYS A 283 104.15 78.81 -85.90
C LYS A 283 104.67 79.00 -84.48
N GLU A 284 105.71 79.78 -84.27
CA GLU A 284 106.23 80.17 -82.96
C GLU A 284 105.31 81.22 -82.32
N ASP A 285 104.86 82.24 -83.07
CA ASP A 285 103.85 83.22 -82.66
C ASP A 285 102.48 82.58 -82.41
N ALA A 286 102.01 81.70 -83.29
CA ALA A 286 100.79 80.92 -83.09
C ALA A 286 100.98 79.91 -81.96
N GLY A 287 102.19 79.36 -81.79
CA GLY A 287 102.57 78.52 -80.65
C GLY A 287 102.44 79.27 -79.33
N MET A 288 103.00 80.48 -79.24
CA MET A 288 102.89 81.36 -78.08
C MET A 288 101.45 81.84 -77.82
N LYS A 289 100.70 82.17 -78.88
CA LYS A 289 99.28 82.57 -78.76
C LYS A 289 98.36 81.41 -78.38
N THR A 290 98.64 80.19 -78.87
CA THR A 290 97.86 78.98 -78.56
C THR A 290 98.36 78.22 -77.33
N ALA A 291 99.54 78.52 -76.78
CA ALA A 291 100.04 77.90 -75.55
C ALA A 291 99.02 78.07 -74.41
N LYS A 292 98.58 79.31 -74.16
CA LYS A 292 97.54 79.61 -73.16
C LYS A 292 96.26 78.81 -73.39
N LEU A 293 95.78 78.74 -74.64
CA LEU A 293 94.57 78.00 -75.01
C LEU A 293 94.75 76.47 -74.87
N LYS A 294 95.98 75.95 -75.03
CA LYS A 294 96.31 74.54 -74.79
C LYS A 294 96.38 74.22 -73.31
N ASP A 295 96.99 75.09 -72.50
CA ASP A 295 97.05 74.96 -71.05
C ASP A 295 95.63 75.03 -70.45
N GLU A 296 94.81 75.99 -70.92
CA GLU A 296 93.38 76.09 -70.58
C GLU A 296 92.60 74.84 -71.01
N LYS A 297 92.83 74.32 -72.23
CA LYS A 297 92.22 73.05 -72.67
C LYS A 297 92.65 71.87 -71.78
N GLU A 298 93.92 71.78 -71.41
CA GLU A 298 94.40 70.66 -70.58
C GLU A 298 93.83 70.73 -69.15
N VAL A 299 93.64 71.93 -68.61
CA VAL A 299 92.90 72.15 -67.35
C VAL A 299 91.43 71.71 -67.49
N LEU A 300 90.77 72.07 -68.58
CA LEU A 300 89.37 71.68 -68.85
C LEU A 300 89.21 70.17 -69.08
N ASP A 301 90.11 69.53 -69.84
CA ASP A 301 90.13 68.08 -70.06
C ASP A 301 90.31 67.34 -68.71
N ARG A 302 91.19 67.83 -67.82
CA ARG A 302 91.37 67.27 -66.46
C ARG A 302 90.15 67.47 -65.57
N GLN A 303 89.49 68.64 -65.64
CA GLN A 303 88.23 68.89 -64.93
C GLN A 303 87.11 67.97 -65.42
N GLN A 304 86.93 67.87 -66.74
CA GLN A 304 85.95 66.98 -67.35
C GLN A 304 86.19 65.51 -66.94
N HIS A 305 87.45 65.06 -66.87
CA HIS A 305 87.76 63.71 -66.43
C HIS A 305 87.44 63.48 -64.94
N ALA A 306 87.67 64.49 -64.08
CA ALA A 306 87.28 64.42 -62.67
C ALA A 306 85.74 64.40 -62.50
N ASP A 307 85.02 65.22 -63.26
CA ASP A 307 83.55 65.27 -63.23
C ASP A 307 82.92 63.96 -63.73
N LEU A 308 83.53 63.31 -64.74
CA LEU A 308 83.11 61.98 -65.22
C LEU A 308 83.30 60.89 -64.15
N GLU A 309 84.39 60.92 -63.39
CA GLU A 309 84.59 60.00 -62.25
C GLU A 309 83.59 60.25 -61.13
N VAL A 310 83.29 61.51 -60.81
CA VAL A 310 82.26 61.90 -59.84
C VAL A 310 80.87 61.44 -60.31
N GLN A 311 80.52 61.63 -61.59
CA GLN A 311 79.27 61.13 -62.16
C GLN A 311 79.17 59.61 -62.04
N LYS A 312 80.22 58.87 -62.39
CA LYS A 312 80.24 57.40 -62.30
C LYS A 312 80.04 56.92 -60.86
N ASN A 313 80.74 57.53 -59.90
CA ASN A 313 80.56 57.23 -58.47
C ASN A 313 79.13 57.56 -57.99
N LEU A 314 78.50 58.62 -58.49
CA LEU A 314 77.11 58.96 -58.20
C LEU A 314 76.14 57.93 -58.81
N GLU A 315 76.36 57.49 -60.04
CA GLU A 315 75.54 56.47 -60.70
C GLU A 315 75.61 55.11 -59.98
N GLU A 316 76.79 54.68 -59.55
CA GLU A 316 76.98 53.47 -58.75
C GLU A 316 76.24 53.54 -57.40
N ASN A 317 76.34 54.68 -56.68
CA ASN A 317 75.57 54.92 -55.47
C ASN A 317 74.04 54.91 -55.73
N LEU A 318 73.59 55.47 -56.86
CA LEU A 318 72.18 55.49 -57.23
C LEU A 318 71.66 54.07 -57.56
N GLN A 319 72.48 53.22 -58.16
CA GLN A 319 72.16 51.80 -58.35
C GLN A 319 72.06 51.06 -57.02
N GLN A 320 73.00 51.26 -56.08
CA GLN A 320 72.94 50.66 -54.73
C GLN A 320 71.70 51.10 -53.94
N LEU A 321 71.35 52.39 -54.01
CA LEU A 321 70.12 52.90 -53.37
C LEU A 321 68.86 52.28 -53.99
N ARG A 322 68.80 52.13 -55.32
CA ARG A 322 67.70 51.45 -56.02
C ARG A 322 67.59 49.97 -55.69
N SER A 323 68.71 49.25 -55.53
CA SER A 323 68.65 47.85 -55.10
C SER A 323 68.11 47.74 -53.67
N ARG A 324 68.51 48.66 -52.78
CA ARG A 324 68.03 48.71 -51.40
C ARG A 324 66.56 49.10 -51.28
N GLU A 325 66.06 50.01 -52.12
CA GLU A 325 64.64 50.38 -52.22
C GLU A 325 63.78 49.14 -52.55
N ARG A 326 64.13 48.39 -53.61
CA ARG A 326 63.44 47.13 -53.98
C ARG A 326 63.48 46.07 -52.89
N GLU A 327 64.60 45.95 -52.18
CA GLU A 327 64.77 44.98 -51.09
C GLU A 327 63.88 45.31 -49.89
N LEU A 328 63.74 46.60 -49.55
CA LEU A 328 62.82 47.08 -48.53
C LEU A 328 61.35 46.92 -48.93
N ASP A 329 61.01 47.16 -50.20
CA ASP A 329 59.65 46.94 -50.73
C ASP A 329 59.26 45.46 -50.65
N SER A 330 60.15 44.54 -51.06
CA SER A 330 59.91 43.09 -50.92
C SER A 330 59.70 42.68 -49.46
N GLN A 331 60.48 43.23 -48.53
CA GLN A 331 60.27 43.00 -47.09
C GLN A 331 58.93 43.55 -46.60
N ASN A 332 58.49 44.73 -47.07
CA ASN A 332 57.18 45.29 -46.75
C ASN A 332 56.04 44.40 -47.26
N GLU A 333 56.09 43.90 -48.50
CA GLU A 333 55.08 42.99 -49.03
C GLU A 333 55.01 41.67 -48.26
N GLN A 334 56.16 41.09 -47.89
CA GLN A 334 56.22 39.90 -47.03
C GLN A 334 55.61 40.15 -45.64
N MET A 335 55.83 41.33 -45.06
CA MET A 335 55.25 41.69 -43.76
C MET A 335 53.74 41.96 -43.86
N LEU A 336 53.26 42.62 -44.92
CA LEU A 336 51.83 42.86 -45.18
C LEU A 336 51.05 41.58 -45.47
N THR A 337 51.65 40.61 -46.18
CA THR A 337 51.04 39.29 -46.41
C THR A 337 51.00 38.45 -45.13
N ARG A 338 52.04 38.50 -44.29
CA ARG A 338 52.01 37.90 -42.93
C ARG A 338 50.94 38.55 -42.05
N GLN A 339 50.84 39.89 -42.04
CA GLN A 339 49.84 40.61 -41.27
C GLN A 339 48.41 40.23 -41.67
N ARG A 340 48.11 40.12 -42.97
CA ARG A 340 46.81 39.65 -43.47
C ARG A 340 46.46 38.25 -42.96
N LYS A 341 47.39 37.29 -43.06
CA LYS A 341 47.19 35.92 -42.55
C LYS A 341 46.92 35.88 -41.03
N ILE A 342 47.63 36.70 -40.25
CA ILE A 342 47.42 36.79 -38.80
C ILE A 342 46.03 37.36 -38.48
N ILE A 343 45.58 38.41 -39.19
CA ILE A 343 44.24 39.00 -39.01
C ILE A 343 43.15 37.98 -39.36
N GLU A 344 43.30 37.26 -40.47
CA GLU A 344 42.34 36.24 -40.91
C GLU A 344 42.22 35.07 -39.91
N ASN A 345 43.34 34.57 -39.40
CA ASN A 345 43.35 33.53 -38.37
C ASN A 345 42.78 34.04 -37.03
N ALA A 346 43.09 35.28 -36.64
CA ALA A 346 42.53 35.90 -35.45
C ALA A 346 41.01 36.12 -35.54
N ALA A 347 40.47 36.34 -36.73
CA ALA A 347 39.02 36.36 -36.97
C ALA A 347 38.41 34.96 -36.80
N LYS A 348 38.96 33.94 -37.48
CA LYS A 348 38.50 32.54 -37.38
C LYS A 348 38.48 32.06 -35.92
N HIS A 349 39.56 32.26 -35.17
CA HIS A 349 39.61 31.87 -33.75
C HIS A 349 38.65 32.68 -32.86
N ARG A 350 38.33 33.93 -33.21
CA ARG A 350 37.33 34.73 -32.47
C ARG A 350 35.93 34.16 -32.66
N ASP A 351 35.59 33.74 -33.88
CA ASP A 351 34.30 33.11 -34.17
C ASP A 351 34.20 31.70 -33.57
N GLU A 352 35.29 30.91 -33.60
CA GLU A 352 35.38 29.63 -32.88
C GLU A 352 35.14 29.79 -31.37
N VAL A 353 35.78 30.77 -30.73
CA VAL A 353 35.57 31.07 -29.29
C VAL A 353 34.13 31.52 -29.03
N LYS A 354 33.52 32.31 -29.91
CA LYS A 354 32.12 32.73 -29.78
C LYS A 354 31.16 31.54 -29.88
N ASN A 355 31.39 30.64 -30.83
CA ASN A 355 30.60 29.42 -31.00
C ASN A 355 30.76 28.48 -29.79
N LEU A 356 31.99 28.25 -29.32
CA LEU A 356 32.27 27.44 -28.14
C LEU A 356 31.64 28.00 -26.86
N ASN A 357 31.61 29.32 -26.69
CA ASN A 357 30.91 29.96 -25.56
C ASN A 357 29.39 29.78 -25.64
N ASN A 358 28.79 29.89 -26.84
CA ASN A 358 27.37 29.64 -27.03
C ASN A 358 27.02 28.16 -26.75
N GLU A 359 27.83 27.22 -27.25
CA GLU A 359 27.69 25.79 -26.93
C GLU A 359 27.80 25.52 -25.43
N LEU A 360 28.81 26.10 -24.76
CA LEU A 360 29.01 25.97 -23.32
C LEU A 360 27.77 26.46 -22.54
N HIS A 361 27.21 27.60 -22.93
CA HIS A 361 26.04 28.17 -22.26
C HIS A 361 24.79 27.28 -22.41
N VAL A 362 24.50 26.81 -23.63
CA VAL A 362 23.40 25.86 -23.89
C VAL A 362 23.58 24.55 -23.10
N MET A 363 24.82 24.09 -22.92
CA MET A 363 25.12 22.90 -22.12
C MET A 363 24.99 23.15 -20.61
N GLN A 364 25.29 24.36 -20.12
CA GLN A 364 25.05 24.76 -18.73
C GLN A 364 23.54 24.84 -18.41
N GLU A 365 22.71 25.38 -19.30
CA GLU A 365 21.25 25.39 -19.13
C GLU A 365 20.64 23.98 -19.14
N LYS A 366 21.13 23.10 -20.04
CA LYS A 366 20.76 21.67 -20.04
C LYS A 366 21.17 20.98 -18.74
N HIS A 367 22.36 21.27 -18.22
CA HIS A 367 22.82 20.72 -16.94
C HIS A 367 21.96 21.21 -15.76
N LEU A 368 21.65 22.52 -15.69
CA LEU A 368 20.79 23.10 -14.67
C LEU A 368 19.38 22.50 -14.68
N SER A 369 18.75 22.41 -15.85
CA SER A 369 17.40 21.83 -15.99
C SER A 369 17.38 20.31 -15.74
N ALA A 370 18.44 19.57 -16.09
CA ALA A 370 18.59 18.16 -15.72
C ALA A 370 18.79 18.00 -14.20
N ARG A 371 19.55 18.88 -13.55
CA ARG A 371 19.76 18.88 -12.10
C ARG A 371 18.48 19.18 -11.33
N GLN A 372 17.70 20.18 -11.75
CA GLN A 372 16.39 20.48 -11.14
C GLN A 372 15.42 19.29 -11.26
N LYS A 373 15.42 18.59 -12.41
CA LYS A 373 14.65 17.35 -12.59
C LYS A 373 15.15 16.23 -11.69
N TYR A 374 16.46 16.09 -11.49
CA TYR A 374 17.04 15.13 -10.57
C TYR A 374 16.66 15.42 -9.10
N GLU A 375 16.79 16.67 -8.65
CA GLU A 375 16.48 17.06 -7.27
C GLU A 375 14.97 16.90 -6.97
N SER A 376 14.08 17.29 -7.89
CA SER A 376 12.64 17.06 -7.75
C SER A 376 12.22 15.59 -7.82
N LEU A 377 12.88 14.76 -8.64
CA LEU A 377 12.68 13.30 -8.61
C LEU A 377 13.19 12.68 -7.31
N LYS A 378 14.31 13.17 -6.77
CA LYS A 378 14.86 12.68 -5.50
C LYS A 378 13.89 12.96 -4.35
N LEU A 379 13.39 14.20 -4.23
CA LEU A 379 12.41 14.56 -3.19
C LEU A 379 11.16 13.68 -3.24
N LYS A 380 10.63 13.38 -4.44
CA LYS A 380 9.49 12.47 -4.61
C LYS A 380 9.80 11.02 -4.21
N ILE A 381 11.02 10.55 -4.46
CA ILE A 381 11.45 9.22 -4.00
C ILE A 381 11.58 9.21 -2.47
N ASP A 382 12.20 10.23 -1.87
CA ASP A 382 12.36 10.36 -0.43
C ASP A 382 10.99 10.43 0.29
N GLU A 383 9.99 11.08 -0.34
CA GLU A 383 8.58 11.15 0.09
C GLU A 383 7.86 9.80 -0.03
N MET A 384 7.87 9.14 -1.20
CA MET A 384 7.30 7.80 -1.38
C MET A 384 7.95 6.74 -0.47
N GLU A 385 9.25 6.85 -0.19
CA GLU A 385 9.91 5.97 0.78
C GLU A 385 9.45 6.22 2.22
N LYS A 386 9.10 7.47 2.58
CA LYS A 386 8.55 7.81 3.90
C LYS A 386 7.14 7.23 4.03
N GLU A 387 6.27 7.43 3.06
CA GLU A 387 4.93 6.84 3.02
C GLU A 387 4.99 5.31 3.11
N LEU A 388 5.90 4.68 2.34
CA LEU A 388 6.11 3.24 2.38
C LEU A 388 6.62 2.74 3.74
N ARG A 389 7.40 3.55 4.48
CA ARG A 389 7.82 3.23 5.85
C ARG A 389 6.67 3.34 6.84
N GLU A 390 5.85 4.39 6.74
CA GLU A 390 4.67 4.62 7.59
C GLU A 390 3.65 3.49 7.39
N VAL A 391 3.23 3.20 6.15
CA VAL A 391 2.31 2.09 5.83
C VAL A 391 2.86 0.71 6.26
N LYS A 392 4.18 0.50 6.22
CA LYS A 392 4.79 -0.73 6.73
C LYS A 392 4.73 -0.82 8.26
N ALA A 393 4.98 0.27 8.97
CA ALA A 393 4.86 0.31 10.43
C ALA A 393 3.42 0.01 10.85
N ASP A 394 2.44 0.69 10.26
CA ASP A 394 1.01 0.49 10.52
C ASP A 394 0.58 -0.96 10.25
N ARG A 395 1.08 -1.60 9.19
CA ARG A 395 0.83 -3.02 8.92
C ARG A 395 1.40 -3.93 10.00
N TYR A 396 2.64 -3.71 10.44
CA TYR A 396 3.26 -4.53 11.49
C TYR A 396 2.58 -4.37 12.85
N GLU A 397 2.11 -3.16 13.21
CA GLU A 397 1.36 -2.94 14.44
C GLU A 397 -0.03 -3.59 14.38
N ASN A 398 -0.77 -3.41 13.29
CA ASN A 398 -2.09 -4.03 13.09
C ASN A 398 -2.02 -5.57 13.04
N GLU A 399 -1.04 -6.17 12.35
CA GLU A 399 -0.87 -7.62 12.32
C GLU A 399 -0.55 -8.17 13.72
N ARG A 400 0.28 -7.44 14.48
CA ARG A 400 0.64 -7.83 15.85
C ARG A 400 -0.55 -7.76 16.81
N ASP A 401 -1.35 -6.70 16.78
CA ASP A 401 -2.54 -6.58 17.63
C ASP A 401 -3.65 -7.57 17.24
N SER A 402 -3.86 -7.80 15.94
CA SER A 402 -4.80 -8.82 15.47
C SER A 402 -4.43 -10.22 15.98
N ARG A 403 -3.14 -10.60 15.88
CA ARG A 403 -2.63 -11.87 16.42
C ARG A 403 -2.73 -11.95 17.95
N LEU A 404 -2.54 -10.83 18.66
CA LEU A 404 -2.72 -10.76 20.11
C LEU A 404 -4.19 -10.96 20.51
N SER A 405 -5.11 -10.30 19.81
CA SER A 405 -6.56 -10.37 19.99
C SER A 405 -7.07 -11.81 19.79
N GLN A 406 -6.66 -12.47 18.70
CA GLN A 406 -6.99 -13.87 18.41
C GLN A 406 -6.46 -14.83 19.49
N ALA A 407 -5.26 -14.59 20.01
CA ALA A 407 -4.68 -15.38 21.10
C ALA A 407 -5.52 -15.28 22.39
N VAL A 408 -5.95 -14.07 22.78
CA VAL A 408 -6.79 -13.87 23.97
C VAL A 408 -8.19 -14.45 23.78
N GLN A 409 -8.78 -14.31 22.59
CA GLN A 409 -10.07 -14.93 22.27
C GLN A 409 -10.01 -16.46 22.34
N THR A 410 -8.86 -17.05 21.95
CA THR A 410 -8.60 -18.49 22.09
C THR A 410 -8.47 -18.91 23.56
N LEU A 411 -7.70 -18.15 24.36
CA LEU A 411 -7.59 -18.38 25.81
C LEU A 411 -8.97 -18.33 26.51
N LYS A 412 -9.80 -17.34 26.16
CA LYS A 412 -11.17 -17.17 26.68
C LYS A 412 -12.12 -18.31 26.32
N ARG A 413 -11.84 -19.07 25.26
CA ARG A 413 -12.60 -20.28 24.89
C ARG A 413 -12.11 -21.53 25.62
N LEU A 414 -10.81 -21.60 25.94
CA LEU A 414 -10.19 -22.78 26.56
C LEU A 414 -10.29 -22.78 28.08
N PHE A 415 -10.16 -21.61 28.71
CA PHE A 415 -10.12 -21.46 30.16
C PHE A 415 -11.31 -20.62 30.65
N GLN A 416 -12.25 -21.28 31.33
CA GLN A 416 -13.33 -20.61 32.06
C GLN A 416 -12.69 -19.89 33.26
N GLY A 417 -12.79 -18.55 33.30
CA GLY A 417 -12.04 -17.70 34.23
C GLY A 417 -11.12 -16.67 33.55
N VAL A 418 -11.05 -16.62 32.21
CA VAL A 418 -10.40 -15.53 31.45
C VAL A 418 -11.43 -14.49 31.03
N HIS A 419 -11.37 -13.28 31.58
CA HIS A 419 -12.38 -12.24 31.34
C HIS A 419 -12.15 -11.49 30.01
N GLY A 420 -10.90 -11.17 29.66
CA GLY A 420 -10.53 -10.44 28.43
C GLY A 420 -9.32 -9.52 28.63
N ARG A 421 -8.96 -8.73 27.60
CA ARG A 421 -7.95 -7.67 27.76
C ARG A 421 -8.54 -6.43 28.42
N MET A 422 -7.70 -5.61 29.02
CA MET A 422 -8.12 -4.35 29.63
C MET A 422 -8.72 -3.37 28.60
N THR A 423 -8.24 -3.38 27.34
CA THR A 423 -8.86 -2.67 26.20
C THR A 423 -10.30 -3.09 25.90
N ASP A 424 -10.65 -4.35 26.13
CA ASP A 424 -12.01 -4.88 25.90
C ASP A 424 -12.91 -4.62 27.14
N LEU A 425 -12.31 -4.64 28.33
CA LEU A 425 -12.98 -4.56 29.64
C LEU A 425 -13.17 -3.14 30.18
N CYS A 426 -12.62 -2.10 29.54
CA CYS A 426 -12.91 -0.73 29.93
C CYS A 426 -13.05 0.23 28.75
N ARG A 427 -13.90 1.24 28.94
CA ARG A 427 -14.17 2.29 27.94
C ARG A 427 -14.19 3.66 28.63
N PRO A 428 -13.45 4.66 28.15
CA PRO A 428 -13.55 6.01 28.67
C PRO A 428 -14.96 6.58 28.46
N THR A 429 -15.49 7.25 29.49
CA THR A 429 -16.80 7.92 29.52
C THR A 429 -17.02 8.89 28.35
N GLN A 430 -15.96 9.51 27.83
CA GLN A 430 -16.00 10.43 26.69
C GLN A 430 -14.73 10.27 25.85
N LYS A 431 -14.87 10.28 24.51
CA LYS A 431 -13.75 10.08 23.56
C LYS A 431 -12.53 10.99 23.80
N LYS A 432 -12.77 12.22 24.29
CA LYS A 432 -11.71 13.20 24.61
C LYS A 432 -10.72 12.74 25.69
N TYR A 433 -11.10 11.73 26.49
CA TYR A 433 -10.25 11.17 27.54
C TYR A 433 -9.49 9.92 27.11
N ASN A 434 -9.69 9.40 25.89
CA ASN A 434 -9.04 8.17 25.42
C ASN A 434 -7.52 8.24 25.55
N LEU A 435 -6.89 9.30 25.05
CA LEU A 435 -5.43 9.47 25.13
C LEU A 435 -4.93 9.50 26.58
N ALA A 436 -5.62 10.21 27.48
CA ALA A 436 -5.24 10.29 28.89
C ALA A 436 -5.36 8.94 29.60
N VAL A 437 -6.40 8.15 29.30
CA VAL A 437 -6.58 6.80 29.85
C VAL A 437 -5.51 5.84 29.32
N THR A 438 -5.24 5.83 28.00
CA THR A 438 -4.19 4.99 27.40
C THR A 438 -2.81 5.30 27.99
N VAL A 439 -2.46 6.58 28.16
CA VAL A 439 -1.19 7.00 28.78
C VAL A 439 -1.12 6.60 30.26
N ALA A 440 -2.21 6.73 31.01
CA ALA A 440 -2.24 6.38 32.43
C ALA A 440 -2.17 4.87 32.70
N MET A 441 -2.78 4.05 31.83
CA MET A 441 -2.79 2.59 31.96
C MET A 441 -1.55 1.94 31.31
N GLY A 442 -1.00 2.57 30.26
CA GLY A 442 0.26 2.18 29.62
C GLY A 442 0.31 0.70 29.26
N LYS A 443 1.37 0.01 29.70
CA LYS A 443 1.57 -1.44 29.46
C LYS A 443 0.45 -2.36 29.97
N PHE A 444 -0.45 -1.87 30.82
CA PHE A 444 -1.58 -2.64 31.35
C PHE A 444 -2.83 -2.56 30.46
N MET A 445 -2.85 -1.75 29.38
CA MET A 445 -3.92 -1.78 28.39
C MET A 445 -4.04 -3.15 27.70
N ASP A 446 -2.91 -3.79 27.42
CA ASP A 446 -2.84 -5.12 26.80
C ASP A 446 -2.84 -6.27 27.83
N ALA A 447 -3.02 -5.97 29.13
CA ALA A 447 -3.05 -7.00 30.15
C ALA A 447 -4.37 -7.79 30.12
N VAL A 448 -4.27 -9.10 30.30
CA VAL A 448 -5.42 -10.02 30.34
C VAL A 448 -5.86 -10.20 31.79
N VAL A 449 -7.13 -9.91 32.07
CA VAL A 449 -7.72 -10.11 33.38
C VAL A 449 -8.22 -11.54 33.51
N VAL A 450 -7.80 -12.21 34.59
CA VAL A 450 -8.17 -13.60 34.92
C VAL A 450 -8.68 -13.67 36.35
N GLU A 451 -9.50 -14.67 36.66
CA GLU A 451 -10.07 -14.86 37.99
C GLU A 451 -8.98 -15.23 39.01
N ASP A 452 -8.25 -16.31 38.74
CA ASP A 452 -7.27 -16.92 39.64
C ASP A 452 -5.82 -16.87 39.14
N GLU A 453 -4.88 -16.92 40.08
CA GLU A 453 -3.45 -17.10 39.77
C GLU A 453 -3.17 -18.47 39.11
N HIS A 454 -3.97 -19.50 39.42
CA HIS A 454 -3.87 -20.82 38.79
C HIS A 454 -4.17 -20.72 37.28
N THR A 455 -5.34 -20.17 36.93
CA THR A 455 -5.78 -19.94 35.55
C THR A 455 -4.79 -19.07 34.78
N GLY A 456 -4.20 -18.06 35.42
CA GLY A 456 -3.11 -17.26 34.85
C GLY A 456 -1.85 -18.09 34.52
N LYS A 457 -1.42 -18.99 35.41
CA LYS A 457 -0.28 -19.90 35.17
C LYS A 457 -0.54 -20.88 34.02
N GLU A 458 -1.76 -21.41 33.91
CA GLU A 458 -2.15 -22.28 32.80
C GLU A 458 -2.19 -21.53 31.46
N CYS A 459 -2.73 -20.31 31.44
CA CYS A 459 -2.69 -19.45 30.26
C CYS A 459 -1.26 -19.14 29.80
N ILE A 460 -0.33 -18.86 30.74
CA ILE A 460 1.10 -18.66 30.44
C ILE A 460 1.72 -19.94 29.87
N LYS A 461 1.37 -21.11 30.40
CA LYS A 461 1.85 -22.40 29.89
C LYS A 461 1.39 -22.63 28.44
N TYR A 462 0.09 -22.41 28.17
CA TYR A 462 -0.48 -22.51 26.83
C TYR A 462 0.18 -21.54 25.83
N LEU A 463 0.39 -20.27 26.21
CA LEU A 463 1.09 -19.30 25.34
C LEU A 463 2.52 -19.75 24.99
N LYS A 464 3.25 -20.36 25.95
CA LYS A 464 4.59 -20.92 25.70
C LYS A 464 4.54 -22.12 24.76
N GLU A 465 3.61 -23.05 24.97
CA GLU A 465 3.41 -24.23 24.11
C GLU A 465 3.08 -23.82 22.66
N GLN A 466 2.23 -22.80 22.47
CA GLN A 466 1.87 -22.25 21.15
C GLN A 466 2.88 -21.23 20.58
N ARG A 467 4.01 -20.99 21.24
CA ARG A 467 5.05 -20.00 20.85
C ARG A 467 4.48 -18.60 20.58
N LEU A 468 3.48 -18.19 21.37
CA LEU A 468 2.85 -16.88 21.28
C LEU A 468 3.61 -15.84 22.13
N PRO A 469 3.48 -14.53 21.83
CA PRO A 469 4.13 -13.49 22.62
C PRO A 469 3.72 -13.54 24.11
N PRO A 470 4.65 -13.28 25.05
CA PRO A 470 4.33 -13.25 26.46
C PRO A 470 3.37 -12.09 26.76
N GLN A 471 2.30 -12.38 27.52
CA GLN A 471 1.31 -11.40 27.95
C GLN A 471 1.36 -11.18 29.47
N THR A 472 0.90 -10.01 29.91
CA THR A 472 0.73 -9.72 31.34
C THR A 472 -0.65 -10.18 31.79
N PHE A 473 -0.71 -11.03 32.82
CA PHE A 473 -1.97 -11.50 33.40
C PHE A 473 -2.22 -10.80 34.75
N ILE A 474 -3.46 -10.38 34.99
CA ILE A 474 -3.90 -9.76 36.24
C ILE A 474 -4.93 -10.68 36.90
N PRO A 475 -4.55 -11.45 37.92
CA PRO A 475 -5.48 -12.29 38.70
C PRO A 475 -6.31 -11.43 39.67
N LEU A 476 -7.63 -11.51 39.57
CA LEU A 476 -8.57 -10.74 40.40
C LEU A 476 -8.49 -11.12 41.88
N GLN A 477 -8.30 -12.39 42.21
CA GLN A 477 -8.24 -12.83 43.61
C GLN A 477 -6.94 -12.47 44.34
N SER A 478 -5.82 -12.27 43.64
CA SER A 478 -4.51 -12.01 44.27
C SER A 478 -3.89 -10.63 43.98
N VAL A 479 -4.57 -9.77 43.21
CA VAL A 479 -4.12 -8.39 42.96
C VAL A 479 -4.22 -7.53 44.22
N ARG A 480 -3.10 -6.95 44.66
CA ARG A 480 -3.04 -6.04 45.82
C ARG A 480 -3.35 -4.61 45.38
N VAL A 481 -4.60 -4.19 45.54
CA VAL A 481 -5.05 -2.82 45.24
C VAL A 481 -4.82 -1.90 46.44
N LYS A 482 -4.20 -0.73 46.24
CA LYS A 482 -4.20 0.35 47.23
C LYS A 482 -5.53 1.12 47.12
N GLN A 483 -6.17 1.40 48.25
CA GLN A 483 -7.39 2.19 48.27
C GLN A 483 -7.17 3.57 47.62
N VAL A 484 -8.13 4.01 46.82
CA VAL A 484 -8.10 5.31 46.15
C VAL A 484 -8.25 6.41 47.20
N MET A 485 -7.29 7.33 47.28
CA MET A 485 -7.35 8.46 48.21
C MET A 485 -8.45 9.44 47.79
N GLU A 486 -9.63 9.35 48.41
CA GLU A 486 -10.81 10.16 48.05
C GLU A 486 -10.57 11.66 48.12
N ARG A 487 -9.65 12.13 48.99
CA ARG A 487 -9.23 13.54 49.05
C ARG A 487 -8.74 14.08 47.70
N LEU A 488 -8.24 13.22 46.80
CA LEU A 488 -7.81 13.61 45.46
C LEU A 488 -8.97 13.93 44.50
N ARG A 489 -10.21 13.54 44.82
CA ARG A 489 -11.43 13.94 44.10
C ARG A 489 -11.74 15.43 44.28
N ASN A 490 -11.26 16.01 45.38
CA ASN A 490 -11.48 17.41 45.77
C ASN A 490 -10.27 18.31 45.45
N LEU A 491 -9.31 17.86 44.64
CA LEU A 491 -8.34 18.79 44.04
C LEU A 491 -9.10 19.72 43.09
N GLY A 492 -9.26 20.98 43.50
CA GLY A 492 -9.86 22.02 42.67
C GLY A 492 -9.08 22.26 41.37
N GLY A 493 -9.75 22.85 40.37
CA GLY A 493 -9.12 23.18 39.09
C GLY A 493 -9.29 22.11 37.99
N GLY A 494 -10.54 21.69 37.72
CA GLY A 494 -10.92 20.97 36.49
C GLY A 494 -10.43 19.53 36.32
N ALA A 495 -9.46 19.09 37.12
CA ALA A 495 -8.94 17.72 37.13
C ALA A 495 -9.96 16.72 37.70
N LYS A 496 -9.87 15.47 37.25
CA LYS A 496 -10.66 14.32 37.76
C LYS A 496 -9.75 13.10 37.85
N LEU A 497 -10.06 12.17 38.75
CA LEU A 497 -9.33 10.91 38.81
C LEU A 497 -9.60 10.08 37.56
N VAL A 498 -8.58 9.42 37.02
CA VAL A 498 -8.71 8.53 35.85
C VAL A 498 -9.75 7.43 36.11
N PHE A 499 -9.82 6.92 37.34
CA PHE A 499 -10.84 5.96 37.79
C PHE A 499 -12.28 6.43 37.57
N ASP A 500 -12.56 7.74 37.66
CA ASP A 500 -13.91 8.30 37.48
C ASP A 500 -14.27 8.54 36.01
N VAL A 501 -13.27 8.46 35.14
CA VAL A 501 -13.35 8.74 33.71
C VAL A 501 -13.45 7.43 32.91
N VAL A 502 -13.19 6.29 33.54
CA VAL A 502 -13.23 4.95 32.94
C VAL A 502 -14.48 4.20 33.39
N GLN A 503 -15.29 3.74 32.43
CA GLN A 503 -16.38 2.80 32.66
C GLN A 503 -15.87 1.37 32.45
N TYR A 504 -16.29 0.45 33.31
CA TYR A 504 -16.06 -0.99 33.18
C TYR A 504 -17.43 -1.71 33.17
N PRO A 505 -17.75 -2.56 32.18
CA PRO A 505 -19.03 -3.24 32.11
C PRO A 505 -18.99 -4.52 32.96
N PHE A 506 -18.96 -4.39 34.28
CA PHE A 506 -19.15 -5.54 35.17
C PHE A 506 -20.63 -5.66 35.58
N VAL A 507 -21.39 -6.36 34.74
CA VAL A 507 -22.75 -6.80 35.10
C VAL A 507 -22.60 -7.97 36.08
N MET A 508 -22.66 -7.69 37.39
CA MET A 508 -22.93 -8.75 38.37
C MET A 508 -24.38 -9.21 38.21
N LEU A 509 -24.55 -10.36 37.57
CA LEU A 509 -25.78 -11.14 37.65
C LEU A 509 -25.67 -12.08 38.85
N LEU A 510 -26.41 -11.73 39.92
CA LEU A 510 -26.83 -12.57 41.05
C LEU A 510 -25.75 -13.03 42.06
N ILE A 511 -25.97 -12.68 43.35
CA ILE A 511 -26.33 -13.59 44.48
C ILE A 511 -26.20 -12.79 45.81
N THR A 512 -27.10 -13.04 46.77
CA THR A 512 -27.36 -12.28 48.03
C THR A 512 -27.96 -10.87 47.78
N GLU A 513 -28.94 -10.38 48.56
CA GLU A 513 -29.36 -10.75 49.92
C GLU A 513 -30.75 -11.41 50.00
N SER A 514 -31.10 -11.87 51.21
CA SER A 514 -32.41 -12.45 51.62
C SER A 514 -33.13 -11.53 52.59
#